data_AF-A0AAN5Z0M2-F1
#
_entry.id   AF-A0AAN5Z0M2-F1
#
_cell.length_a   1.000
_cell.length_b   1.000
_cell.length_c   1.000
_cell.angle_alpha   90.00
_cell.angle_beta   90.00
_cell.angle_gamma   90.00
#
_symmetry.space_group_name_H-M   'P 1'
#
loop_
_entity.id
_entity.type
_entity.pdbx_description
1 polymer ?
#
loop_
_entity_poly.entity_id
_entity_poly.type
_entity_poly.pdbx_seq_one_letter_code
_entity_poly.pdbx_strand_id
1 'polypeptide(L)'
;MTGIIKDMIDQVWCFQREYKVEPGGHKNPDNFKYYRKWGFTVYRTYYGKESDEHWHSLLYSLRHQTKLSFGDFKDDKDTDHDDCRRVQELFRLDAFENPSLIDGLDVRGIREFCFAELSKEEQDVMKGTRTITISIRPHEDQAMADHLFGFILLADEAVLKDIERGEFIVKAVSLDWDCYTGWGWVRIPTGYLLDLWTYLMWHDDRLERCLFFDRSEEDLAGHIWPADMALRLSGCCSKIRSWPHYENQNEMWKVECPSECICNTSGSEYERRLELADKILEDLCSE
;
A
#
# COMPACT_ATOMS: atom_id res chain seq x y z
N MET A 1 15.30 -9.26 11.61
CA MET A 1 14.07 -8.46 11.42
C MET A 1 12.87 -9.29 11.84
N THR A 2 12.60 -9.30 13.14
CA THR A 2 11.67 -10.22 13.78
C THR A 2 10.63 -9.39 14.50
N GLY A 3 9.39 -9.39 14.02
CA GLY A 3 8.29 -8.71 14.68
C GLY A 3 7.25 -8.02 13.79
N ILE A 4 7.52 -7.77 12.50
CA ILE A 4 6.62 -6.93 11.69
C ILE A 4 5.17 -7.43 11.66
N ILE A 5 4.95 -8.74 11.55
CA ILE A 5 3.60 -9.33 11.59
C ILE A 5 2.93 -9.07 12.94
N LYS A 6 3.69 -9.17 14.04
CA LYS A 6 3.19 -8.85 15.37
C LYS A 6 2.86 -7.36 15.49
N ASP A 7 3.72 -6.48 14.99
CA ASP A 7 3.48 -5.04 15.02
C ASP A 7 2.23 -4.67 14.19
N MET A 8 2.05 -5.33 13.03
CA MET A 8 0.84 -5.16 12.21
C MET A 8 -0.40 -5.66 12.97
N ILE A 9 -0.33 -6.81 13.64
CA ILE A 9 -1.40 -7.29 14.51
C ILE A 9 -1.74 -6.26 15.58
N ASP A 10 -0.74 -5.70 16.26
CA ASP A 10 -0.95 -4.70 17.31
C ASP A 10 -1.61 -3.42 16.76
N GLN A 11 -1.40 -3.07 15.49
CA GLN A 11 -2.10 -1.96 14.82
C GLN A 11 -3.53 -2.30 14.40
N VAL A 12 -3.76 -3.47 13.81
CA VAL A 12 -5.10 -3.86 13.33
C VAL A 12 -6.00 -4.37 14.45
N TRP A 13 -5.43 -4.78 15.58
CA TRP A 13 -6.13 -5.24 16.76
C TRP A 13 -6.48 -4.07 17.68
N CYS A 14 -7.71 -3.56 17.59
CA CYS A 14 -8.13 -2.46 18.45
C CYS A 14 -8.80 -2.95 19.73
N PHE A 15 -8.03 -2.94 20.82
CA PHE A 15 -8.58 -3.10 22.16
C PHE A 15 -9.10 -1.74 22.69
N GLN A 16 -10.41 -1.48 22.59
CA GLN A 16 -11.00 -0.41 23.41
C GLN A 16 -11.17 -0.92 24.84
N ARG A 17 -10.75 -0.10 25.81
CA ARG A 17 -10.79 -0.42 27.27
C ARG A 17 -12.17 -0.84 27.79
N GLU A 18 -13.24 -0.56 27.05
CA GLU A 18 -14.62 -0.85 27.43
C GLU A 18 -15.12 -2.21 26.89
N TYR A 19 -14.36 -2.88 26.03
CA TYR A 19 -14.74 -4.17 25.47
C TYR A 19 -14.43 -5.33 26.41
N LYS A 20 -15.42 -6.19 26.63
CA LYS A 20 -15.21 -7.50 27.26
C LYS A 20 -14.53 -8.42 26.23
N VAL A 21 -13.23 -8.63 26.41
CA VAL A 21 -12.44 -9.54 25.59
C VAL A 21 -12.47 -10.91 26.23
N GLU A 22 -12.85 -11.91 25.44
CA GLU A 22 -12.84 -13.30 25.88
C GLU A 22 -11.39 -13.79 26.11
N PRO A 23 -11.16 -14.73 27.05
CA PRO A 23 -9.83 -15.25 27.33
C PRO A 23 -9.09 -15.74 26.08
N GLY A 24 -7.80 -15.44 25.95
CA GLY A 24 -7.00 -15.78 24.77
C GLY A 24 -6.71 -14.60 23.82
N GLY A 25 -7.20 -13.40 24.14
CA GLY A 25 -6.80 -12.17 23.46
C GLY A 25 -7.12 -12.16 21.95
N HIS A 26 -6.20 -11.63 21.14
CA HIS A 26 -6.38 -11.53 19.68
C HIS A 26 -6.37 -12.91 18.97
N LYS A 27 -5.89 -13.95 19.64
CA LYS A 27 -5.91 -15.34 19.13
C LYS A 27 -7.25 -16.02 19.31
N ASN A 28 -8.12 -15.52 20.19
CA ASN A 28 -9.44 -16.11 20.38
C ASN A 28 -10.38 -15.69 19.22
N PRO A 29 -11.00 -16.66 18.51
CA PRO A 29 -11.89 -16.38 17.39
C PRO A 29 -13.13 -15.56 17.77
N ASP A 30 -13.64 -15.66 19.00
CA ASP A 30 -14.79 -14.89 19.48
C ASP A 30 -14.51 -13.39 19.58
N ASN A 31 -13.22 -13.04 19.60
CA ASN A 31 -12.76 -11.66 19.63
C ASN A 31 -12.49 -11.11 18.22
N PHE A 32 -12.77 -11.85 17.13
CA PHE A 32 -12.46 -11.42 15.75
C PHE A 32 -13.09 -10.07 15.37
N LYS A 33 -14.24 -9.73 15.96
CA LYS A 33 -14.95 -8.45 15.80
C LYS A 33 -14.14 -7.21 16.22
N TYR A 34 -12.99 -7.38 16.88
CA TYR A 34 -12.11 -6.28 17.27
C TYR A 34 -10.95 -6.03 16.30
N TYR A 35 -10.80 -6.86 15.26
CA TYR A 35 -9.88 -6.58 14.16
C TYR A 35 -10.44 -5.50 13.24
N ARG A 36 -9.54 -4.68 12.72
CA ARG A 36 -9.78 -3.70 11.68
C ARG A 36 -9.13 -4.14 10.36
N LYS A 37 -9.60 -3.58 9.26
CA LYS A 37 -8.96 -3.75 7.95
C LYS A 37 -7.74 -2.83 7.88
N TRP A 38 -6.77 -3.20 7.05
CA TRP A 38 -5.62 -2.34 6.76
C TRP A 38 -5.38 -2.30 5.26
N GLY A 39 -4.66 -1.27 4.82
CA GLY A 39 -4.30 -1.05 3.43
C GLY A 39 -4.50 0.39 3.02
N PHE A 40 -4.78 0.64 1.75
CA PHE A 40 -4.77 1.99 1.19
C PHE A 40 -6.06 2.30 0.43
N THR A 41 -6.45 3.57 0.48
CA THR A 41 -7.45 4.13 -0.43
C THR A 41 -6.77 4.57 -1.71
N VAL A 42 -7.26 4.08 -2.84
CA VAL A 42 -6.78 4.41 -4.18
C VAL A 42 -7.75 5.39 -4.83
N TYR A 43 -7.26 6.58 -5.15
CA TYR A 43 -8.02 7.64 -5.80
C TYR A 43 -7.74 7.63 -7.29
N ARG A 44 -8.81 7.51 -8.08
CA ARG A 44 -8.74 7.61 -9.54
C ARG A 44 -9.08 9.04 -9.97
N THR A 45 -8.12 9.77 -10.54
CA THR A 45 -8.34 11.14 -10.99
C THR A 45 -8.36 11.29 -12.51
N TYR A 46 -8.18 10.20 -13.26
CA TYR A 46 -8.27 10.20 -14.72
C TYR A 46 -9.36 9.24 -15.21
N TYR A 47 -10.24 9.77 -16.05
CA TYR A 47 -11.38 9.06 -16.59
C TYR A 47 -11.40 9.16 -18.13
N GLY A 48 -11.66 8.02 -18.76
CA GLY A 48 -11.63 7.85 -20.21
C GLY A 48 -11.92 6.40 -20.55
N LYS A 49 -12.42 6.14 -21.76
CA LYS A 49 -12.93 4.82 -22.17
C LYS A 49 -11.87 3.72 -22.06
N GLU A 50 -10.62 4.02 -22.42
CA GLU A 50 -9.49 3.07 -22.34
C GLU A 50 -8.92 2.98 -20.92
N SER A 51 -9.14 4.01 -20.09
CA SER A 51 -8.60 4.05 -18.71
C SER A 51 -9.33 3.11 -17.74
N ASP A 52 -10.54 2.66 -18.06
CA ASP A 52 -11.30 1.73 -17.21
C ASP A 52 -10.59 0.37 -17.10
N GLU A 53 -10.13 -0.21 -18.21
CA GLU A 53 -9.43 -1.50 -18.20
C GLU A 53 -8.11 -1.43 -17.43
N HIS A 54 -7.36 -0.34 -17.62
CA HIS A 54 -6.11 -0.09 -16.91
C HIS A 54 -6.34 0.14 -15.42
N TRP A 55 -7.42 0.82 -15.05
CA TRP A 55 -7.82 0.98 -13.65
C TRP A 55 -8.11 -0.37 -12.97
N HIS A 56 -8.90 -1.24 -13.59
CA HIS A 56 -9.17 -2.57 -13.05
C HIS A 56 -7.90 -3.42 -12.94
N SER A 57 -7.02 -3.32 -13.94
CA SER A 57 -5.72 -4.00 -13.95
C SER A 57 -4.80 -3.53 -12.83
N LEU A 58 -4.79 -2.21 -12.54
CA LEU A 58 -4.07 -1.63 -11.42
C LEU A 58 -4.58 -2.17 -10.08
N LEU A 59 -5.90 -2.10 -9.84
CA LEU A 59 -6.51 -2.58 -8.60
C LEU A 59 -6.28 -4.08 -8.40
N TYR A 60 -6.41 -4.88 -9.46
CA TYR A 60 -6.09 -6.30 -9.42
C TYR A 60 -4.64 -6.53 -9.01
N SER A 61 -3.70 -5.83 -9.64
CA SER A 61 -2.26 -6.00 -9.41
C SER A 61 -1.86 -5.62 -8.00
N LEU A 62 -2.31 -4.47 -7.51
CA LEU A 62 -2.10 -4.04 -6.12
C LEU A 62 -2.62 -5.10 -5.13
N ARG A 63 -3.84 -5.61 -5.34
CA ARG A 63 -4.44 -6.64 -4.46
C ARG A 63 -3.67 -7.95 -4.51
N HIS A 64 -3.41 -8.43 -5.73
CA HIS A 64 -2.80 -9.74 -5.95
C HIS A 64 -1.38 -9.77 -5.43
N GLN A 65 -0.56 -8.78 -5.79
CA GLN A 65 0.85 -8.76 -5.40
C GLN A 65 1.03 -8.51 -3.91
N THR A 66 0.22 -7.64 -3.30
CA THR A 66 0.27 -7.47 -1.84
C THR A 66 -0.01 -8.80 -1.14
N LYS A 67 -1.02 -9.56 -1.58
CA LYS A 67 -1.26 -10.89 -1.00
C LYS A 67 -0.10 -11.85 -1.25
N LEU A 68 0.53 -11.83 -2.42
CA LEU A 68 1.68 -12.67 -2.73
C LEU A 68 2.90 -12.35 -1.87
N SER A 69 3.12 -11.09 -1.51
CA SER A 69 4.25 -10.67 -0.66
C SER A 69 4.28 -11.36 0.71
N PHE A 70 3.12 -11.79 1.22
CA PHE A 70 3.08 -12.57 2.45
C PHE A 70 3.74 -13.95 2.32
N GLY A 71 4.06 -14.39 1.09
CA GLY A 71 4.87 -15.57 0.81
C GLY A 71 6.22 -15.55 1.50
N ASP A 72 6.84 -14.36 1.66
CA ASP A 72 8.16 -14.18 2.28
C ASP A 72 8.18 -14.52 3.78
N PHE A 73 7.02 -14.66 4.42
CA PHE A 73 6.89 -15.04 5.83
C PHE A 73 6.60 -16.53 6.04
N LYS A 74 6.40 -17.30 4.96
CA LYS A 74 6.07 -18.74 5.08
C LYS A 74 7.21 -19.57 5.65
N ASP A 75 8.44 -19.21 5.33
CA ASP A 75 9.64 -19.93 5.76
C ASP A 75 10.31 -19.28 7.00
N ASP A 76 9.74 -18.19 7.50
CA ASP A 76 10.23 -17.48 8.68
C ASP A 76 9.75 -18.17 9.96
N LYS A 77 10.68 -18.84 10.66
CA LYS A 77 10.42 -19.59 11.89
C LYS A 77 10.04 -18.70 13.07
N ASP A 78 10.38 -17.43 13.03
CA ASP A 78 10.08 -16.46 14.08
C ASP A 78 8.73 -15.75 13.85
N THR A 79 8.09 -16.00 12.70
CA THR A 79 6.77 -15.46 12.37
C THR A 79 5.66 -16.42 12.77
N ASP A 80 4.68 -15.92 13.52
CA ASP A 80 3.44 -16.65 13.78
C ASP A 80 2.61 -16.73 12.50
N HIS A 81 2.48 -17.93 11.94
CA HIS A 81 1.78 -18.15 10.68
C HIS A 81 0.27 -17.86 10.75
N ASP A 82 -0.36 -18.00 11.92
CA ASP A 82 -1.77 -17.69 12.08
C ASP A 82 -1.99 -16.18 12.07
N ASP A 83 -1.08 -15.41 12.69
CA ASP A 83 -1.10 -13.94 12.59
C ASP A 83 -0.76 -13.45 11.19
N CYS A 84 0.22 -14.07 10.53
CA CYS A 84 0.56 -13.74 9.16
C CYS A 84 -0.65 -13.90 8.23
N ARG A 85 -1.36 -15.03 8.35
CA ARG A 85 -2.60 -15.28 7.62
C ARG A 85 -3.69 -14.26 7.98
N ARG A 86 -3.84 -13.94 9.28
CA ARG A 86 -4.80 -12.96 9.78
C ARG A 86 -4.59 -11.60 9.13
N VAL A 87 -3.36 -11.08 9.18
CA VAL A 87 -2.99 -9.80 8.58
C VAL A 87 -3.25 -9.85 7.08
N GLN A 88 -2.82 -10.90 6.37
CA GLN A 88 -3.10 -11.06 4.95
C GLN A 88 -4.61 -11.04 4.61
N GLU A 89 -5.45 -11.68 5.42
CA GLU A 89 -6.91 -11.72 5.25
C GLU A 89 -7.61 -10.39 5.54
N LEU A 90 -7.02 -9.56 6.41
CA LEU A 90 -7.52 -8.22 6.77
C LEU A 90 -7.15 -7.14 5.75
N PHE A 91 -6.23 -7.43 4.82
CA PHE A 91 -5.82 -6.49 3.79
C PHE A 91 -6.98 -6.08 2.88
N ARG A 92 -7.22 -4.78 2.73
CA ARG A 92 -8.23 -4.20 1.84
C ARG A 92 -7.64 -3.03 1.06
N LEU A 93 -8.15 -2.86 -0.16
CA LEU A 93 -7.94 -1.65 -0.94
C LEU A 93 -9.30 -1.07 -1.24
N ASP A 94 -9.49 0.18 -0.85
CA ASP A 94 -10.66 0.96 -1.19
C ASP A 94 -10.39 1.74 -2.47
N ALA A 95 -11.41 1.84 -3.31
CA ALA A 95 -11.36 2.51 -4.59
C ALA A 95 -12.29 3.72 -4.51
N PHE A 96 -11.74 4.92 -4.68
CA PHE A 96 -12.54 6.13 -4.77
C PHE A 96 -12.64 6.58 -6.22
N GLU A 97 -13.83 6.40 -6.79
CA GLU A 97 -14.15 6.63 -8.20
C GLU A 97 -15.36 7.55 -8.31
N ASN A 98 -15.14 8.86 -8.19
CA ASN A 98 -16.20 9.85 -8.37
C ASN A 98 -15.72 10.97 -9.31
N PRO A 99 -15.91 10.83 -10.63
CA PRO A 99 -15.43 11.80 -11.61
C PRO A 99 -15.91 13.23 -11.33
N SER A 100 -17.14 13.39 -10.81
CA SER A 100 -17.70 14.71 -10.52
C SER A 100 -16.97 15.47 -9.41
N LEU A 101 -16.19 14.77 -8.59
CA LEU A 101 -15.45 15.36 -7.47
C LEU A 101 -13.96 15.47 -7.76
N ILE A 102 -13.38 14.49 -8.47
CA ILE A 102 -11.92 14.31 -8.51
C ILE A 102 -11.33 14.12 -9.91
N ASP A 103 -12.12 14.21 -10.99
CA ASP A 103 -11.57 14.15 -12.35
C ASP A 103 -10.63 15.32 -12.63
N GLY A 104 -9.47 15.02 -13.19
CA GLY A 104 -8.40 15.96 -13.51
C GLY A 104 -7.61 16.50 -12.32
N LEU A 105 -7.86 16.04 -11.10
CA LEU A 105 -7.06 16.46 -9.94
C LEU A 105 -5.64 15.92 -10.02
N ASP A 106 -4.67 16.82 -9.85
CA ASP A 106 -3.27 16.49 -9.66
C ASP A 106 -2.97 16.12 -8.19
N VAL A 107 -1.69 15.87 -7.88
CA VAL A 107 -1.24 15.52 -6.53
C VAL A 107 -1.61 16.58 -5.50
N ARG A 108 -1.58 17.86 -5.87
CA ARG A 108 -1.94 18.94 -4.96
C ARG A 108 -3.46 18.99 -4.75
N GLY A 109 -4.23 18.92 -5.83
CA GLY A 109 -5.68 18.92 -5.78
C GLY A 109 -6.24 17.76 -4.97
N ILE A 110 -5.68 16.55 -5.10
CA ILE A 110 -6.13 15.40 -4.31
C ILE A 110 -5.82 15.55 -2.82
N ARG A 111 -4.68 16.15 -2.45
CA ARG A 111 -4.36 16.44 -1.04
C ARG A 111 -5.35 17.43 -0.45
N GLU A 112 -5.62 18.53 -1.16
CA GLU A 112 -6.59 19.54 -0.72
C GLU A 112 -8.00 18.93 -0.57
N PHE A 113 -8.40 18.05 -1.49
CA PHE A 113 -9.65 17.29 -1.41
C PHE A 113 -9.68 16.36 -0.18
N CYS A 114 -8.67 15.49 -0.01
CA CYS A 114 -8.60 14.57 1.12
C CYS A 114 -8.57 15.30 2.46
N PHE A 115 -7.82 16.39 2.58
CA PHE A 115 -7.78 17.20 3.80
C PHE A 115 -9.16 17.77 4.14
N ALA A 116 -9.90 18.25 3.14
CA ALA A 116 -11.25 18.76 3.32
C ALA A 116 -12.26 17.65 3.69
N GLU A 117 -12.12 16.45 3.14
CA GLU A 117 -12.96 15.31 3.51
C GLU A 117 -12.66 14.80 4.93
N LEU A 118 -11.38 14.62 5.28
CA LEU A 118 -10.96 14.21 6.63
C LEU A 118 -11.44 15.21 7.69
N SER A 119 -11.34 16.52 7.41
CA SER A 119 -11.83 17.56 8.31
C SER A 119 -13.34 17.49 8.59
N LYS A 120 -14.14 16.92 7.68
CA LYS A 120 -15.60 16.72 7.91
C LYS A 120 -15.89 15.52 8.80
N GLU A 121 -14.94 14.62 8.91
CA GLU A 121 -15.03 13.36 9.66
C GLU A 121 -14.40 13.48 11.05
N GLU A 122 -13.99 14.68 11.43
CA GLU A 122 -13.50 15.02 12.76
C GLU A 122 -14.59 15.75 13.56
N GLN A 123 -14.76 15.36 14.81
CA GLN A 123 -15.66 16.02 15.74
C GLN A 123 -14.92 16.36 17.03
N ASP A 124 -15.01 17.62 17.42
CA ASP A 124 -14.53 18.07 18.73
C ASP A 124 -15.53 17.69 19.84
N VAL A 125 -15.08 16.86 20.76
CA VAL A 125 -15.87 16.43 21.93
C VAL A 125 -15.21 16.92 23.21
N MET A 126 -16.01 17.50 24.10
CA MET A 126 -15.57 17.94 25.42
C MET A 126 -15.50 16.75 26.38
N LYS A 127 -14.31 16.42 26.88
CA LYS A 127 -14.10 15.39 27.90
C LYS A 127 -13.52 16.05 29.16
N GLY A 128 -14.41 16.39 30.09
CA GLY A 128 -14.05 17.19 31.26
C GLY A 128 -13.67 18.62 30.85
N THR A 129 -12.44 19.03 31.10
CA THR A 129 -11.90 20.36 30.72
C THR A 129 -11.10 20.36 29.41
N ARG A 130 -10.95 19.21 28.74
CA ARG A 130 -10.19 19.07 27.49
C ARG A 130 -11.12 18.87 26.31
N THR A 131 -10.87 19.59 25.22
CA THR A 131 -11.42 19.26 23.91
C THR A 131 -10.56 18.16 23.30
N ILE A 132 -11.19 17.08 22.85
CA ILE A 132 -10.53 15.99 22.14
C ILE A 132 -11.21 15.89 20.79
N THR A 133 -10.43 15.95 19.72
CA THR A 133 -10.90 15.67 18.36
C THR A 133 -11.00 14.16 18.22
N ILE A 134 -12.18 13.66 17.84
CA ILE A 134 -12.43 12.25 17.56
C ILE A 134 -12.82 12.08 16.10
N SER A 135 -12.35 11.00 15.48
CA SER A 135 -12.86 10.59 14.18
C SER A 135 -14.26 9.98 14.35
N ILE A 136 -15.22 10.45 13.55
CA ILE A 136 -16.57 9.88 13.47
C ILE A 136 -16.66 8.78 12.39
N ARG A 137 -15.56 8.47 11.68
CA ARG A 137 -15.54 7.37 10.70
C ARG A 137 -15.88 6.02 11.35
N PRO A 138 -16.45 5.10 10.56
CA PRO A 138 -16.61 3.71 10.97
C PRO A 138 -15.29 3.15 11.50
N HIS A 139 -15.37 2.41 12.60
CA HIS A 139 -14.22 1.81 13.27
C HIS A 139 -13.35 0.94 12.34
N GLU A 140 -13.98 0.30 11.34
CA GLU A 140 -13.30 -0.57 10.37
C GLU A 140 -12.34 0.17 9.44
N ASP A 141 -12.60 1.46 9.18
CA ASP A 141 -11.88 2.26 8.19
C ASP A 141 -10.69 3.02 8.81
N GLN A 142 -10.66 3.15 10.15
CA GLN A 142 -9.64 3.90 10.88
C GLN A 142 -8.23 3.28 10.86
N ALA A 143 -8.09 2.03 10.39
CA ALA A 143 -6.77 1.37 10.26
C ALA A 143 -6.28 1.36 8.80
N MET A 144 -6.87 2.16 7.91
CA MET A 144 -6.32 2.42 6.58
C MET A 144 -5.20 3.46 6.66
N ALA A 145 -4.27 3.45 5.70
CA ALA A 145 -3.06 4.26 5.71
C ALA A 145 -3.34 5.77 5.71
N ASP A 146 -4.46 6.20 5.13
CA ASP A 146 -4.92 7.58 5.12
C ASP A 146 -5.26 8.09 6.52
N HIS A 147 -5.62 7.20 7.46
CA HIS A 147 -5.94 7.54 8.85
C HIS A 147 -4.75 7.34 9.79
N LEU A 148 -3.99 6.25 9.62
CA LEU A 148 -2.87 5.95 10.52
C LEU A 148 -1.62 6.77 10.21
N PHE A 149 -1.37 7.03 8.92
CA PHE A 149 -0.13 7.63 8.46
C PHE A 149 -0.36 8.87 7.58
N GLY A 150 -1.60 9.18 7.18
CA GLY A 150 -1.87 10.25 6.23
C GLY A 150 -1.35 9.92 4.83
N PHE A 151 -1.48 8.67 4.36
CA PHE A 151 -1.05 8.26 3.02
C PHE A 151 -2.19 7.71 2.16
N ILE A 152 -2.22 8.13 0.90
CA ILE A 152 -3.14 7.63 -0.12
C ILE A 152 -2.37 7.13 -1.35
N LEU A 153 -3.04 6.34 -2.18
CA LEU A 153 -2.55 5.96 -3.50
C LEU A 153 -3.31 6.76 -4.56
N LEU A 154 -2.58 7.30 -5.53
CA LEU A 154 -3.13 8.09 -6.63
C LEU A 154 -2.90 7.38 -7.96
N ALA A 155 -3.98 7.24 -8.72
CA ALA A 155 -3.99 6.81 -10.12
C ALA A 155 -4.45 7.97 -11.01
N ASP A 156 -3.49 8.78 -11.43
CA ASP A 156 -3.69 9.86 -12.40
C ASP A 156 -3.43 9.36 -13.84
N GLU A 157 -3.48 10.28 -14.81
CA GLU A 157 -3.28 9.95 -16.22
C GLU A 157 -1.94 9.27 -16.48
N ALA A 158 -0.86 9.71 -15.81
CA ALA A 158 0.46 9.12 -16.01
C ALA A 158 0.50 7.67 -15.51
N VAL A 159 -0.09 7.41 -14.34
CA VAL A 159 -0.19 6.06 -13.77
C VAL A 159 -0.98 5.13 -14.68
N LEU A 160 -2.14 5.55 -15.19
CA LEU A 160 -2.95 4.67 -16.04
C LEU A 160 -2.28 4.41 -17.41
N LYS A 161 -1.53 5.37 -17.95
CA LYS A 161 -0.67 5.16 -19.14
C LYS A 161 0.54 4.28 -18.86
N ASP A 162 1.06 4.26 -17.64
CA ASP A 162 2.09 3.30 -17.24
C ASP A 162 1.53 1.88 -17.31
N ILE A 163 0.33 1.66 -16.76
CA ILE A 163 -0.35 0.36 -16.80
C ILE A 163 -0.63 -0.10 -18.23
N GLU A 164 -1.06 0.81 -19.11
CA GLU A 164 -1.20 0.56 -20.55
C GLU A 164 0.10 0.03 -21.18
N ARG A 165 1.24 0.57 -20.77
CA ARG A 165 2.58 0.13 -21.21
C ARG A 165 3.09 -1.12 -20.50
N GLY A 166 2.29 -1.74 -19.63
CA GLY A 166 2.69 -2.88 -18.81
C GLY A 166 3.63 -2.51 -17.66
N GLU A 167 3.66 -1.24 -17.27
CA GLU A 167 4.38 -0.73 -16.10
C GLU A 167 3.43 -0.62 -14.90
N PHE A 168 3.49 -1.62 -14.02
CA PHE A 168 2.65 -1.69 -12.83
C PHE A 168 3.16 -0.82 -11.68
N ILE A 169 2.86 0.47 -11.77
CA ILE A 169 3.30 1.53 -10.85
C ILE A 169 2.07 2.31 -10.35
N VAL A 170 2.14 2.85 -9.14
CA VAL A 170 1.16 3.78 -8.58
C VAL A 170 1.87 4.91 -7.86
N LYS A 171 1.23 6.07 -7.67
CA LYS A 171 1.80 7.14 -6.84
C LYS A 171 1.37 6.96 -5.39
N ALA A 172 2.32 6.89 -4.47
CA ALA A 172 2.07 7.05 -3.04
C ALA A 172 2.17 8.54 -2.69
N VAL A 173 1.15 9.09 -2.04
CA VAL A 173 1.06 10.52 -1.73
C VAL A 173 0.87 10.68 -0.24
N SER A 174 1.74 11.46 0.39
CA SER A 174 1.58 11.94 1.77
C SER A 174 0.62 13.13 1.79
N LEU A 175 -0.37 13.08 2.67
CA LEU A 175 -1.33 14.14 2.94
C LEU A 175 -0.75 15.22 3.85
N ASP A 176 0.16 14.84 4.76
CA ASP A 176 0.80 15.73 5.75
C ASP A 176 2.11 16.35 5.25
N TRP A 177 2.33 16.39 3.94
CA TRP A 177 3.54 16.93 3.37
C TRP A 177 3.69 18.43 3.67
N ASP A 178 4.78 18.78 4.36
CA ASP A 178 5.05 20.10 4.91
C ASP A 178 5.70 21.08 3.91
N CYS A 179 5.88 20.66 2.65
CA CYS A 179 6.57 21.40 1.58
C CYS A 179 8.09 21.59 1.78
N TYR A 180 8.69 21.00 2.83
CA TYR A 180 10.13 21.15 3.12
C TYR A 180 10.95 19.92 2.73
N THR A 181 10.37 18.72 2.75
CA THR A 181 11.06 17.46 2.45
C THR A 181 10.57 16.83 1.14
N GLY A 182 11.39 16.93 0.10
CA GLY A 182 11.07 16.38 -1.23
C GLY A 182 9.79 16.95 -1.81
N TRP A 183 8.94 16.09 -2.40
CA TRP A 183 7.69 16.50 -3.07
C TRP A 183 6.43 15.90 -2.41
N GLY A 184 6.62 15.11 -1.34
CA GLY A 184 5.56 14.46 -0.60
C GLY A 184 4.82 13.37 -1.37
N TRP A 185 5.36 12.94 -2.51
CA TRP A 185 4.84 11.82 -3.28
C TRP A 185 6.00 11.07 -3.94
N VAL A 186 5.78 9.79 -4.28
CA VAL A 186 6.74 9.00 -5.06
C VAL A 186 5.99 7.95 -5.88
N ARG A 187 6.58 7.50 -6.99
CA ARG A 187 6.08 6.35 -7.76
C ARG A 187 6.57 5.06 -7.11
N ILE A 188 5.67 4.15 -6.78
CA ILE A 188 6.01 2.84 -6.21
C ILE A 188 5.53 1.73 -7.15
N PRO A 189 6.28 0.62 -7.28
CA PRO A 189 5.74 -0.57 -7.92
C PRO A 189 4.55 -1.12 -7.12
N THR A 190 3.56 -1.67 -7.80
CA THR A 190 2.38 -2.25 -7.13
C THR A 190 2.72 -3.41 -6.18
N GLY A 191 3.89 -4.04 -6.36
CA GLY A 191 4.37 -5.15 -5.52
C GLY A 191 5.01 -4.70 -4.21
N TYR A 192 5.20 -3.39 -4.01
CA TYR A 192 5.93 -2.82 -2.89
C TYR A 192 4.97 -2.24 -1.82
N LEU A 193 3.67 -2.52 -1.91
CA LEU A 193 2.69 -1.97 -0.95
C LEU A 193 2.92 -2.45 0.48
N LEU A 194 3.30 -3.71 0.68
CA LEU A 194 3.61 -4.20 2.02
C LEU A 194 4.91 -3.59 2.56
N ASP A 195 5.89 -3.35 1.69
CA ASP A 195 7.12 -2.62 2.03
C ASP A 195 6.79 -1.18 2.43
N LEU A 196 5.97 -0.47 1.65
CA LEU A 196 5.53 0.88 1.99
C LEU A 196 4.82 0.89 3.35
N TRP A 197 3.85 0.00 3.57
CA TRP A 197 3.16 -0.11 4.85
C TRP A 197 4.14 -0.31 6.01
N THR A 198 5.04 -1.28 5.88
CA THR A 198 6.07 -1.60 6.88
C THR A 198 6.96 -0.39 7.16
N TYR A 199 7.36 0.31 6.12
CA TYR A 199 8.20 1.49 6.22
C TYR A 199 7.50 2.65 6.95
N LEU A 200 6.21 2.88 6.66
CA LEU A 200 5.41 3.88 7.38
C LEU A 200 5.27 3.52 8.87
N MET A 201 5.11 2.23 9.21
CA MET A 201 5.08 1.79 10.61
C MET A 201 6.38 2.06 11.35
N TRP A 202 7.54 1.92 10.68
CA TRP A 202 8.85 2.13 11.31
C TRP A 202 9.19 3.61 11.54
N HIS A 203 8.51 4.50 10.83
CA HIS A 203 8.76 5.93 10.82
C HIS A 203 7.50 6.72 11.18
N ASP A 204 6.64 6.14 12.03
CA ASP A 204 5.38 6.75 12.48
C ASP A 204 5.59 8.09 13.21
N ASP A 205 6.81 8.36 13.69
CA ASP A 205 7.21 9.62 14.32
C ASP A 205 7.76 10.68 13.34
N ARG A 206 8.05 10.31 12.08
CA ARG A 206 8.70 11.16 11.06
C ARG A 206 8.23 10.88 9.64
N LEU A 207 6.93 10.79 9.46
CA LEU A 207 6.30 10.46 8.17
C LEU A 207 6.64 11.48 7.06
N GLU A 208 6.96 12.72 7.42
CA GLU A 208 7.38 13.77 6.49
C GLU A 208 8.68 13.42 5.74
N ARG A 209 9.47 12.49 6.26
CA ARG A 209 10.73 12.05 5.64
C ARG A 209 10.60 10.77 4.83
N CYS A 210 9.46 10.10 4.90
CA CYS A 210 9.30 8.77 4.29
C CYS A 210 9.40 8.78 2.76
N LEU A 211 9.07 9.91 2.12
CA LEU A 211 9.11 10.07 0.66
C LEU A 211 10.14 11.10 0.21
N PHE A 212 11.26 11.23 0.93
CA PHE A 212 12.26 12.22 0.61
C PHE A 212 12.90 11.96 -0.77
N PHE A 213 12.93 12.98 -1.61
CA PHE A 213 13.62 12.99 -2.90
C PHE A 213 14.21 14.38 -3.12
N ASP A 214 15.51 14.47 -3.39
CA ASP A 214 16.28 15.73 -3.35
C ASP A 214 16.42 16.44 -4.71
N ARG A 215 15.92 15.84 -5.79
CA ARG A 215 15.96 16.41 -7.15
C ARG A 215 14.63 17.06 -7.54
N SER A 216 14.52 17.53 -8.78
CA SER A 216 13.33 18.23 -9.24
C SER A 216 12.09 17.32 -9.31
N GLU A 217 10.90 17.90 -9.36
CA GLU A 217 9.66 17.11 -9.51
C GLU A 217 9.60 16.40 -10.87
N GLU A 218 10.19 17.00 -11.90
CA GLU A 218 10.33 16.36 -13.21
C GLU A 218 11.24 15.12 -13.14
N ASP A 219 12.33 15.19 -12.39
CA ASP A 219 13.20 14.03 -12.11
C ASP A 219 12.44 12.96 -11.30
N LEU A 220 11.62 13.38 -10.33
CA LEU A 220 10.78 12.49 -9.52
C LEU A 220 9.75 11.76 -10.38
N ALA A 221 9.16 12.43 -11.37
CA ALA A 221 8.21 11.81 -12.30
C ALA A 221 8.83 10.65 -13.07
N GLY A 222 10.15 10.68 -13.33
CA GLY A 222 10.89 9.55 -13.89
C GLY A 222 11.37 8.51 -12.88
N HIS A 223 11.41 8.86 -11.59
CA HIS A 223 11.97 8.01 -10.53
C HIS A 223 10.94 7.02 -9.99
N ILE A 224 11.39 5.78 -9.77
CA ILE A 224 10.60 4.71 -9.13
C ILE A 224 11.28 4.36 -7.81
N TRP A 225 10.49 4.36 -6.73
CA TRP A 225 10.95 4.05 -5.39
C TRP A 225 11.58 2.64 -5.34
N PRO A 226 12.84 2.52 -4.85
CA PRO A 226 13.55 1.25 -4.81
C PRO A 226 13.24 0.41 -3.55
N ALA A 227 12.29 0.84 -2.69
CA ALA A 227 12.19 0.44 -1.28
C ALA A 227 13.39 0.89 -0.42
N ASP A 228 13.32 0.63 0.88
CA ASP A 228 14.42 0.76 1.83
C ASP A 228 15.21 -0.56 1.95
N MET A 229 16.54 -0.48 2.06
CA MET A 229 17.43 -1.66 2.15
C MET A 229 17.19 -2.52 3.40
N ALA A 230 16.60 -1.94 4.44
CA ALA A 230 16.20 -2.66 5.63
C ALA A 230 14.87 -3.40 5.44
N LEU A 231 14.17 -3.29 4.32
CA LEU A 231 12.92 -4.01 4.06
C LEU A 231 13.19 -5.37 3.40
N ARG A 232 12.17 -6.24 3.40
CA ARG A 232 12.27 -7.58 2.79
C ARG A 232 12.26 -7.56 1.26
N LEU A 233 12.03 -6.40 0.64
CA LEU A 233 11.85 -6.23 -0.80
C LEU A 233 10.72 -7.13 -1.32
N SER A 234 9.51 -6.96 -0.77
CA SER A 234 8.31 -7.74 -1.11
C SER A 234 7.99 -7.75 -2.60
N GLY A 235 8.52 -6.79 -3.35
CA GLY A 235 8.56 -6.81 -4.81
C GLY A 235 9.12 -8.08 -5.44
N CYS A 236 10.04 -8.78 -4.78
CA CYS A 236 10.61 -10.02 -5.28
C CYS A 236 9.56 -11.16 -5.37
N CYS A 237 8.47 -11.05 -4.61
CA CYS A 237 7.30 -11.93 -4.70
C CYS A 237 6.32 -11.53 -5.81
N SER A 238 6.55 -10.41 -6.51
CA SER A 238 5.70 -9.98 -7.61
C SER A 238 5.90 -10.89 -8.82
N LYS A 239 4.83 -11.58 -9.23
CA LYS A 239 4.82 -12.40 -10.45
C LYS A 239 4.97 -11.60 -11.75
N ILE A 240 4.97 -10.27 -11.69
CA ILE A 240 4.88 -9.40 -12.86
C ILE A 240 6.27 -9.16 -13.48
N ARG A 241 7.32 -8.97 -12.68
CA ARG A 241 8.70 -8.79 -13.18
C ARG A 241 9.72 -9.37 -12.21
N SER A 242 10.80 -9.97 -12.73
CA SER A 242 11.99 -10.30 -11.94
C SER A 242 12.73 -9.03 -11.55
N TRP A 243 13.39 -9.04 -10.40
CA TRP A 243 14.22 -7.94 -9.96
C TRP A 243 15.50 -7.81 -10.84
N PRO A 244 16.00 -6.60 -11.14
CA PRO A 244 15.40 -5.28 -10.88
C PRO A 244 14.14 -5.10 -11.74
N HIS A 245 13.05 -4.62 -11.12
CA HIS A 245 11.73 -4.63 -11.77
C HIS A 245 11.58 -3.51 -12.82
N TYR A 246 12.32 -2.41 -12.68
CA TYR A 246 12.29 -1.27 -13.60
C TYR A 246 13.67 -0.63 -13.75
N GLU A 247 14.01 -0.20 -14.97
CA GLU A 247 15.30 0.43 -15.31
C GLU A 247 15.52 1.75 -14.54
N ASN A 248 14.44 2.47 -14.22
CA ASN A 248 14.48 3.77 -13.55
C ASN A 248 14.47 3.68 -12.01
N GLN A 249 14.58 2.48 -11.45
CA GLN A 249 15.00 2.29 -10.05
C GLN A 249 16.52 2.55 -9.98
N ASN A 250 16.92 3.83 -9.95
CA ASN A 250 18.30 4.26 -10.19
C ASN A 250 19.25 4.12 -8.98
N GLU A 251 20.55 4.00 -9.29
CA GLU A 251 21.73 3.49 -8.55
C GLU A 251 22.15 4.12 -7.20
N MET A 252 21.35 4.95 -6.51
CA MET A 252 21.78 5.47 -5.18
C MET A 252 21.98 4.36 -4.15
N TRP A 253 21.35 3.21 -4.39
CA TRP A 253 21.55 1.97 -3.68
C TRP A 253 21.69 0.87 -4.73
N LYS A 254 22.92 0.51 -5.13
CA LYS A 254 23.15 -0.72 -5.91
C LYS A 254 22.79 -1.90 -5.01
N VAL A 255 21.52 -2.24 -5.00
CA VAL A 255 20.98 -3.43 -4.34
C VAL A 255 21.31 -4.62 -5.26
N GLU A 256 21.68 -5.77 -4.71
CA GLU A 256 21.64 -7.07 -5.40
C GLU A 256 20.38 -7.81 -4.87
N CYS A 257 19.62 -8.54 -5.71
CA CYS A 257 18.51 -9.39 -5.22
C CYS A 257 19.09 -10.28 -4.10
N PRO A 258 18.58 -10.23 -2.85
CA PRO A 258 19.06 -11.10 -1.78
C PRO A 258 19.10 -12.55 -2.26
N SER A 259 20.18 -13.28 -1.97
CA SER A 259 20.36 -14.66 -2.45
C SER A 259 19.21 -15.60 -2.06
N GLU A 260 18.46 -15.24 -1.03
CA GLU A 260 17.31 -15.96 -0.47
C GLU A 260 15.96 -15.58 -1.12
N CYS A 261 15.92 -14.60 -2.03
CA CYS A 261 14.70 -14.21 -2.72
C CYS A 261 14.23 -15.28 -3.72
N ILE A 262 12.91 -15.46 -3.79
CA ILE A 262 12.23 -16.38 -4.72
C ILE A 262 12.57 -16.06 -6.20
N CYS A 263 13.01 -14.82 -6.49
CA CYS A 263 13.56 -14.37 -7.78
C CYS A 263 14.72 -15.27 -8.29
N ASN A 264 15.47 -15.91 -7.40
CA ASN A 264 16.67 -16.70 -7.73
C ASN A 264 16.37 -18.18 -8.04
N THR A 265 15.10 -18.58 -8.03
CA THR A 265 14.70 -19.94 -8.42
C THR A 265 14.80 -20.06 -9.94
N SER A 266 15.70 -20.94 -10.40
CA SER A 266 16.14 -21.15 -11.80
C SER A 266 15.08 -20.88 -12.89
N GLY A 267 15.50 -20.20 -13.97
CA GLY A 267 14.67 -19.66 -15.05
C GLY A 267 13.64 -20.58 -15.75
N SER A 268 13.67 -21.90 -15.53
CA SER A 268 12.66 -22.82 -16.09
C SER A 268 11.29 -22.72 -15.40
N GLU A 269 11.22 -22.20 -14.17
CA GLU A 269 9.95 -22.01 -13.46
C GLU A 269 9.29 -20.65 -13.79
N TYR A 270 10.11 -19.67 -14.21
CA TYR A 270 9.68 -18.35 -14.65
C TYR A 270 8.95 -18.41 -16.01
N GLU A 271 9.51 -19.13 -17.00
CA GLU A 271 8.86 -19.33 -18.31
C GLU A 271 7.49 -20.01 -18.20
N ARG A 272 7.36 -21.04 -17.34
CA ARG A 272 6.06 -21.71 -17.10
C ARG A 272 5.03 -20.82 -16.42
N ARG A 273 5.46 -19.79 -15.68
CA ARG A 273 4.57 -18.87 -14.97
C ARG A 273 4.11 -17.71 -15.85
N LEU A 274 4.92 -17.29 -16.82
CA LEU A 274 4.51 -16.37 -17.89
C LEU A 274 3.48 -17.04 -18.81
N GLU A 275 3.71 -18.29 -19.23
CA GLU A 275 2.72 -19.06 -20.00
C GLU A 275 1.39 -19.24 -19.26
N LEU A 276 1.42 -19.33 -17.91
CA LEU A 276 0.21 -19.42 -17.10
C LEU A 276 -0.50 -18.08 -16.95
N ALA A 277 0.23 -16.96 -16.90
CA ALA A 277 -0.33 -15.62 -16.84
C ALA A 277 -0.97 -15.21 -18.17
N ASP A 278 -0.32 -15.52 -19.30
CA ASP A 278 -0.87 -15.31 -20.64
C ASP A 278 -2.13 -16.16 -20.86
N LYS A 279 -2.13 -17.41 -20.39
CA LYS A 279 -3.31 -18.28 -20.48
C LYS A 279 -4.49 -17.80 -19.62
N ILE A 280 -4.23 -17.22 -18.45
CA ILE A 280 -5.26 -16.61 -17.60
C ILE A 280 -5.80 -15.32 -18.24
N LEU A 281 -4.96 -14.55 -18.95
CA LEU A 281 -5.38 -13.37 -19.70
C LEU A 281 -6.24 -13.76 -20.93
N GLU A 282 -5.88 -14.83 -21.65
CA GLU A 282 -6.67 -15.35 -22.78
C GLU A 282 -8.03 -15.90 -22.34
N ASP A 283 -8.10 -16.60 -21.19
CA ASP A 283 -9.34 -17.14 -20.64
C ASP A 283 -10.29 -16.02 -20.14
N LEU A 284 -9.76 -14.86 -19.71
CA LEU A 284 -10.55 -13.72 -19.25
C LEU A 284 -11.03 -12.79 -20.37
N CYS A 285 -10.43 -12.83 -21.56
CA CYS A 285 -10.88 -12.09 -22.74
C CYS A 285 -11.87 -12.87 -23.63
N SER A 286 -12.23 -14.09 -23.22
CA SER A 286 -13.07 -15.02 -24.00
C SER A 286 -14.51 -15.21 -23.45
N GLU A 287 -14.92 -14.44 -22.43
CA GLU A 287 -16.30 -14.37 -21.91
C GLU A 287 -16.91 -12.97 -22.11
#